data_AF-A0AAW9X3E2-F1
#
_entry.id   AF-A0AAW9X3E2-F1
#
_cell.length_a   1.000
_cell.length_b   1.000
_cell.length_c   1.000
_cell.angle_alpha   90.00
_cell.angle_beta   90.00
_cell.angle_gamma   90.00
#
_symmetry.space_group_name_H-M   'P 1'
#
loop_
_entity.id
_entity.type
_entity.pdbx_description
1 polymer ?
#
loop_
_entity_poly.entity_id
_entity_poly.type
_entity_poly.pdbx_seq_one_letter_code
_entity_poly.pdbx_strand_id
1 'polypeptide(L)'
;MSIKTIKYFSTIIVAVVAVLAGWWLWNYYMQSPWTRDGKIRAEQVSITPQVSGRIVELNIKDNQLVNAGDLLLTIDKTPFQIAELNAQAQLAKAQSDLAKANNEANRRRHLSQNFISAEELDTANLNVKAMQASVDAAQATLKQAQWQLAQTEIRTPVSGWVTNLTTRIGDYADTGKPLFALVDSHSFYVIGYFEETKLRHIREGAPAQITLYSDNKTLQGHVSSIGRAIYDQSVESDSSLIPDVKPNVPWVRLAQRVPVRFALDKVPGDVTLVSGTTCSIAVGQ
;
A
#
# COMPACT_ATOMS: atom_id res chain seq x y z
N MET A 1 -67.16 -30.60 -23.47
CA MET A 1 -65.88 -31.27 -23.14
C MET A 1 -66.08 -32.01 -21.82
N SER A 2 -65.93 -33.33 -21.79
CA SER A 2 -66.29 -34.17 -20.63
C SER A 2 -65.55 -33.74 -19.36
N ILE A 3 -66.23 -33.72 -18.21
CA ILE A 3 -65.65 -33.37 -16.89
C ILE A 3 -64.37 -34.18 -16.59
N LYS A 4 -64.22 -35.37 -17.17
CA LYS A 4 -63.01 -36.20 -17.04
C LYS A 4 -61.80 -35.57 -17.75
N THR A 5 -61.96 -35.05 -18.97
CA THR A 5 -60.89 -34.37 -19.72
C THR A 5 -60.42 -33.07 -19.06
N ILE A 6 -61.33 -32.32 -18.42
CA ILE A 6 -60.99 -31.10 -17.66
C ILE A 6 -60.13 -31.42 -16.44
N LYS A 7 -60.39 -32.54 -15.74
CA LYS A 7 -59.58 -32.98 -14.59
C LYS A 7 -58.16 -33.36 -15.00
N TYR A 8 -57.97 -34.09 -16.11
CA TYR A 8 -56.63 -34.40 -16.59
C TYR A 8 -55.86 -33.15 -17.03
N PHE A 9 -56.55 -32.20 -17.68
CA PHE A 9 -55.94 -30.93 -18.10
C PHE A 9 -55.52 -30.08 -16.89
N SER A 10 -56.32 -30.02 -15.82
CA SER A 10 -55.94 -29.29 -14.60
C SER A 10 -54.76 -29.93 -13.89
N THR A 11 -54.69 -31.26 -13.81
CA THR A 11 -53.54 -31.95 -13.19
C THR A 11 -52.24 -31.73 -13.98
N ILE A 12 -52.31 -31.73 -15.31
CA ILE A 12 -51.15 -31.42 -16.17
C ILE A 12 -50.70 -29.97 -15.98
N ILE A 13 -51.64 -29.01 -15.92
CA ILE A 13 -51.30 -27.61 -15.65
C ILE A 13 -50.60 -27.45 -14.30
N VAL A 14 -51.12 -28.08 -13.24
CA VAL A 14 -50.50 -28.03 -11.90
C VAL A 14 -49.11 -28.66 -11.91
N ALA A 15 -48.93 -29.79 -12.60
CA ALA A 15 -47.61 -30.43 -12.73
C ALA A 15 -46.62 -29.55 -13.49
N VAL A 16 -47.04 -28.90 -14.59
CA VAL A 16 -46.20 -27.97 -15.36
C VAL A 16 -45.82 -26.76 -14.51
N VAL A 17 -46.76 -26.17 -13.77
CA VAL A 17 -46.47 -25.06 -12.86
C VAL A 17 -45.49 -25.47 -11.76
N ALA A 18 -45.63 -26.67 -11.20
CA ALA A 18 -44.69 -27.18 -10.19
C ALA A 18 -43.27 -27.38 -10.76
N VAL A 19 -43.15 -27.90 -11.99
CA VAL A 19 -41.85 -28.04 -12.67
C VAL A 19 -41.23 -26.68 -12.99
N LEU A 20 -42.02 -25.72 -13.46
CA LEU A 20 -41.55 -24.35 -13.72
C LEU A 20 -41.13 -23.63 -12.43
N ALA A 21 -41.89 -23.78 -11.36
CA ALA A 21 -41.54 -23.23 -10.05
C ALA A 21 -40.25 -23.88 -9.51
N GLY A 22 -40.10 -25.20 -9.64
CA GLY A 22 -38.88 -25.92 -9.26
C GLY A 22 -37.66 -25.48 -10.07
N TRP A 23 -37.82 -25.31 -11.39
CA TRP A 23 -36.76 -24.82 -12.28
C TRP A 23 -36.37 -23.37 -11.95
N TRP A 24 -37.35 -22.50 -11.71
CA TRP A 24 -37.11 -21.11 -11.34
C TRP A 24 -36.41 -21.00 -9.98
N LEU A 25 -36.86 -21.77 -8.98
CA LEU A 25 -36.25 -21.80 -7.65
C LEU A 25 -34.82 -22.35 -7.70
N TRP A 26 -34.60 -23.40 -8.50
CA TRP A 26 -33.26 -23.92 -8.75
C TRP A 26 -32.37 -22.86 -9.38
N ASN A 27 -32.84 -22.18 -10.44
CA ASN A 27 -32.08 -21.14 -11.10
C ASN A 27 -31.74 -19.98 -10.14
N TYR A 28 -32.71 -19.57 -9.33
CA TYR A 28 -32.55 -18.51 -8.34
C TYR A 28 -31.51 -18.88 -7.26
N TYR A 29 -31.57 -20.09 -6.70
CA TYR A 29 -30.64 -20.48 -5.63
C TYR A 29 -29.27 -20.92 -6.13
N MET A 30 -29.18 -21.60 -7.28
CA MET A 30 -27.90 -22.09 -7.81
C MET A 30 -27.14 -21.04 -8.60
N GLN A 31 -27.82 -20.18 -9.37
CA GLN A 31 -27.14 -19.28 -10.32
C GLN A 31 -27.00 -17.84 -9.84
N SER A 32 -27.77 -17.39 -8.84
CA SER A 32 -27.61 -16.04 -8.31
C SER A 32 -26.19 -15.86 -7.76
N PRO A 33 -25.44 -14.83 -8.23
CA PRO A 33 -24.08 -14.61 -7.81
C PRO A 33 -24.06 -13.96 -6.42
N TRP A 34 -24.16 -14.78 -5.38
CA TRP A 34 -23.99 -14.37 -3.99
C TRP A 34 -22.96 -15.25 -3.27
N THR A 35 -22.31 -14.69 -2.26
CA THR A 35 -21.38 -15.41 -1.37
C THR A 35 -21.52 -14.92 0.06
N ARG A 36 -21.33 -15.81 1.03
CA ARG A 36 -21.18 -15.47 2.46
C ARG A 36 -19.73 -15.28 2.87
N ASP A 37 -18.80 -15.64 1.99
CA ASP A 37 -17.36 -15.57 2.22
C ASP A 37 -16.82 -14.26 1.64
N GLY A 38 -17.30 -13.15 2.20
CA GLY A 38 -16.78 -11.83 1.94
C GLY A 38 -15.94 -11.36 3.12
N LYS A 39 -14.84 -10.65 2.84
CA LYS A 39 -13.99 -10.02 3.85
C LYS A 39 -13.74 -8.57 3.52
N ILE A 40 -13.89 -7.70 4.52
CA ILE A 40 -13.48 -6.31 4.41
C ILE A 40 -11.96 -6.26 4.49
N ARG A 41 -11.36 -5.45 3.63
CA ARG A 41 -9.93 -5.19 3.59
C ARG A 41 -9.70 -3.69 3.50
N ALA A 42 -8.53 -3.28 3.93
CA ALA A 42 -8.03 -1.93 3.77
C ALA A 42 -6.53 -2.04 3.45
N GLU A 43 -6.04 -1.06 2.71
CA GLU A 43 -4.61 -0.94 2.45
C GLU A 43 -3.91 -0.58 3.77
N GLN A 44 -2.76 -1.22 3.99
CA GLN A 44 -1.98 -1.07 5.21
C GLN A 44 -0.61 -0.52 4.85
N VAL A 45 -0.19 0.51 5.56
CA VAL A 45 1.11 1.15 5.39
C VAL A 45 1.93 0.89 6.64
N SER A 46 3.06 0.20 6.47
CA SER A 46 4.01 0.00 7.56
C SER A 46 4.85 1.25 7.76
N ILE A 47 4.81 1.82 8.97
CA ILE A 47 5.63 2.98 9.32
C ILE A 47 7.03 2.48 9.69
N THR A 48 7.98 2.78 8.80
CA THR A 48 9.35 2.32 8.88
C THR A 48 10.30 3.52 8.93
N PRO A 49 11.21 3.60 9.92
CA PRO A 49 12.19 4.67 10.01
C PRO A 49 13.22 4.54 8.89
N GLN A 50 13.62 5.69 8.35
CA GLN A 50 14.66 5.79 7.32
C GLN A 50 16.06 6.07 7.91
N VAL A 51 16.10 6.47 9.18
CA VAL A 51 17.32 6.67 9.96
C VAL A 51 17.20 5.92 11.28
N SER A 52 18.30 5.35 11.75
CA SER A 52 18.32 4.64 13.03
C SER A 52 18.59 5.60 14.18
N GLY A 53 17.97 5.35 15.33
CA GLY A 53 18.23 6.13 16.53
C GLY A 53 17.26 5.84 17.66
N ARG A 54 17.50 6.47 18.80
CA ARG A 54 16.63 6.34 19.98
C ARG A 54 15.39 7.21 19.83
N ILE A 55 14.23 6.68 20.20
CA ILE A 55 12.97 7.42 20.19
C ILE A 55 12.89 8.28 21.44
N VAL A 56 12.73 9.60 21.24
CA VAL A 56 12.67 10.59 22.33
C VAL A 56 11.22 10.99 22.61
N GLU A 57 10.39 11.05 21.58
CA GLU A 57 8.97 11.44 21.71
C GLU A 57 8.10 10.46 20.92
N LEU A 58 6.92 10.17 21.47
CA LEU A 58 5.88 9.35 20.85
C LEU A 58 4.54 10.06 21.05
N ASN A 59 3.98 10.59 19.96
CA ASN A 59 2.81 11.49 19.97
C ASN A 59 1.50 10.75 19.66
N ILE A 60 1.54 9.42 19.62
CA ILE A 60 0.42 8.57 19.23
C ILE A 60 0.08 7.54 20.29
N LYS A 61 -1.16 7.06 20.22
CA LYS A 61 -1.65 5.90 20.98
C LYS A 61 -2.14 4.83 20.01
N ASP A 62 -2.14 3.59 20.49
CA ASP A 62 -2.69 2.47 19.70
C ASP A 62 -4.19 2.68 19.44
N ASN A 63 -4.64 2.29 18.25
CA ASN A 63 -6.02 2.47 17.75
C ASN A 63 -6.51 3.92 17.63
N GLN A 64 -5.60 4.90 17.64
CA GLN A 64 -5.93 6.30 17.41
C GLN A 64 -6.05 6.62 15.92
N LEU A 65 -7.02 7.48 15.56
CA LEU A 65 -7.10 8.09 14.23
C LEU A 65 -6.08 9.23 14.11
N VAL A 66 -5.28 9.19 13.06
CA VAL A 66 -4.29 10.22 12.71
C VAL A 66 -4.55 10.73 11.29
N ASN A 67 -4.21 11.98 11.03
CA ASN A 67 -4.31 12.59 9.72
C ASN A 67 -2.97 12.52 8.98
N ALA A 68 -3.03 12.63 7.65
CA ALA A 68 -1.83 12.76 6.83
C ALA A 68 -1.00 13.98 7.25
N GLY A 69 0.30 13.78 7.45
CA GLY A 69 1.26 14.80 7.88
C GLY A 69 1.46 14.93 9.40
N ASP A 70 0.60 14.30 10.21
CA ASP A 70 0.73 14.33 11.68
C ASP A 70 2.08 13.74 12.12
N LEU A 71 2.69 14.35 13.14
CA LEU A 71 3.92 13.84 13.73
C LEU A 71 3.60 12.64 14.61
N LEU A 72 4.18 11.48 14.27
CA LEU A 72 3.93 10.22 14.98
C LEU A 72 4.93 10.03 16.11
N LEU A 73 6.22 10.15 15.80
CA LEU A 73 7.32 10.02 16.74
C LEU A 73 8.55 10.80 16.29
N THR A 74 9.43 11.08 17.24
CA THR A 74 10.68 11.80 17.02
C THR A 74 11.86 10.96 17.48
N ILE A 75 12.80 10.73 16.57
CA ILE A 75 14.11 10.15 16.87
C ILE A 75 15.04 11.26 17.38
N ASP A 76 15.98 10.91 18.27
CA ASP A 76 16.97 11.84 18.81
C ASP A 76 17.71 12.58 17.68
N LYS A 77 17.49 13.90 17.63
CA LYS A 77 18.02 14.80 16.61
C LYS A 77 19.47 15.18 16.86
N THR A 78 19.96 15.03 18.09
CA THR A 78 21.28 15.51 18.53
C THR A 78 22.43 15.08 17.60
N PRO A 79 22.61 13.78 17.29
CA PRO A 79 23.70 13.37 16.39
C PRO A 79 23.55 13.92 14.97
N PHE A 80 22.32 14.06 14.47
CA PHE A 80 22.04 14.56 13.12
C PHE A 80 22.24 16.07 13.00
N GLN A 81 21.92 16.84 14.05
CA GLN A 81 22.22 18.28 14.13
C GLN A 81 23.74 18.52 14.16
N ILE A 82 24.48 17.70 14.91
CA ILE A 82 25.95 17.77 14.92
C ILE A 82 26.52 17.45 13.53
N ALA A 83 25.97 16.44 12.84
CA ALA A 83 26.38 16.09 11.48
C ALA A 83 26.09 17.22 10.48
N GLU A 84 24.93 17.88 10.58
CA GLU A 84 24.60 19.07 9.77
C GLU A 84 25.59 20.21 10.01
N LEU A 85 25.87 20.54 11.28
CA LEU A 85 26.84 21.59 11.64
C LEU A 85 28.24 21.30 11.09
N ASN A 86 28.69 20.05 11.20
CA ASN A 86 29.98 19.62 10.65
C ASN A 86 30.02 19.75 9.12
N ALA A 87 28.95 19.35 8.43
CA ALA A 87 28.85 19.47 6.98
C ALA A 87 28.80 20.95 6.54
N GLN A 88 28.12 21.80 7.30
CA GLN A 88 28.08 23.25 7.06
C GLN A 88 29.46 23.89 7.21
N ALA A 89 30.22 23.50 8.24
CA ALA A 89 31.59 23.97 8.44
C ALA A 89 32.53 23.51 7.30
N GLN A 90 32.37 22.29 6.81
CA GLN A 90 33.12 21.76 5.66
C GLN A 90 32.80 22.54 4.37
N LEU A 91 31.54 22.86 4.12
CA LEU A 91 31.13 23.69 2.99
C LEU A 91 31.74 25.09 3.07
N ALA A 92 31.68 25.73 4.25
CA ALA A 92 32.27 27.05 4.46
C ALA A 92 33.80 27.05 4.22
N LYS A 93 34.49 25.98 4.65
CA LYS A 93 35.92 25.78 4.36
C LYS A 93 36.17 25.63 2.86
N ALA A 94 35.43 24.76 2.18
CA ALA A 94 35.58 24.54 0.74
C ALA A 94 35.33 25.83 -0.08
N GLN A 95 34.32 26.62 0.31
CA GLN A 95 34.03 27.93 -0.29
C GLN A 95 35.19 28.91 -0.09
N SER A 96 35.79 28.92 1.10
CA SER A 96 36.95 29.77 1.40
C SER A 96 38.16 29.37 0.54
N ASP A 97 38.40 28.08 0.34
CA ASP A 97 39.51 27.58 -0.47
C ASP A 97 39.28 27.83 -1.97
N LEU A 98 38.03 27.73 -2.45
CA LEU A 98 37.64 28.18 -3.79
C LEU A 98 37.86 29.68 -3.98
N ALA A 99 37.48 30.50 -3.00
CA ALA A 99 37.70 31.95 -3.06
C ALA A 99 39.20 32.29 -3.15
N LYS A 100 40.05 31.60 -2.39
CA LYS A 100 41.52 31.73 -2.49
C LYS A 100 42.02 31.33 -3.88
N ALA A 101 41.57 30.19 -4.41
CA ALA A 101 41.96 29.72 -5.75
C ALA A 101 41.53 30.70 -6.85
N ASN A 102 40.31 31.26 -6.75
CA ASN A 102 39.81 32.29 -7.67
C ASN A 102 40.65 33.57 -7.61
N ASN A 103 40.99 34.04 -6.42
CA ASN A 103 41.83 35.22 -6.25
C ASN A 103 43.24 35.00 -6.83
N GLU A 104 43.83 33.82 -6.65
CA GLU A 104 45.12 33.45 -7.24
C GLU A 104 45.05 33.41 -8.77
N ALA A 105 44.03 32.75 -9.34
CA ALA A 105 43.83 32.69 -10.78
C ALA A 105 43.60 34.09 -11.39
N ASN A 106 42.80 34.94 -10.72
CA ASN A 106 42.57 36.31 -11.13
C ASN A 106 43.85 37.16 -11.07
N ARG A 107 44.67 37.00 -10.02
CA ARG A 107 45.96 37.69 -9.92
C ARG A 107 46.87 37.32 -11.10
N ARG A 108 46.98 36.03 -11.40
CA ARG A 108 47.80 35.52 -12.52
C ARG A 108 47.33 36.02 -13.89
N ARG A 109 46.01 36.13 -14.11
CA ARG A 109 45.45 36.69 -15.36
C ARG A 109 45.81 38.16 -15.60
N HIS A 110 46.05 38.94 -14.54
CA HIS A 110 46.38 40.37 -14.66
C HIS A 110 47.90 40.64 -14.70
N LEU A 111 48.75 39.62 -14.56
CA LEU A 111 50.19 39.76 -14.77
C LEU A 111 50.49 39.81 -16.28
N SER A 112 51.48 40.63 -16.66
CA SER A 112 51.90 40.74 -18.07
C SER A 112 52.39 39.38 -18.61
N GLN A 113 52.05 39.05 -19.86
CA GLN A 113 52.33 37.77 -20.53
C GLN A 113 53.82 37.37 -20.52
N ASN A 114 54.73 38.31 -20.25
CA ASN A 114 56.17 38.04 -20.17
C ASN A 114 56.60 37.41 -18.83
N PHE A 115 55.71 37.32 -17.83
CA PHE A 115 56.04 36.86 -16.48
C PHE A 115 55.37 35.53 -16.07
N ILE A 116 54.45 35.01 -16.89
CA ILE A 116 53.66 33.81 -16.59
C ILE A 116 53.54 32.94 -17.84
N SER A 117 53.78 31.64 -17.70
CA SER A 117 53.59 30.69 -18.80
C SER A 117 52.11 30.35 -19.01
N ALA A 118 51.75 29.91 -20.22
CA ALA A 118 50.40 29.41 -20.50
C ALA A 118 50.02 28.19 -19.62
N GLU A 119 51.00 27.37 -19.25
CA GLU A 119 50.86 26.22 -18.37
C GLU A 119 50.53 26.64 -16.93
N GLU A 120 51.17 27.69 -16.40
CA GLU A 120 50.89 28.22 -15.05
C GLU A 120 49.49 28.83 -14.94
N LEU A 121 48.95 29.36 -16.04
CA LEU A 121 47.59 29.87 -16.12
C LEU A 121 46.59 28.70 -16.17
N ASP A 122 46.88 27.67 -16.96
CA ASP A 122 46.02 26.48 -17.05
C ASP A 122 45.98 25.72 -15.72
N THR A 123 47.12 25.50 -15.07
CA THR A 123 47.18 24.89 -13.72
C THR A 123 46.38 25.68 -12.68
N ALA A 124 46.40 27.02 -12.72
CA ALA A 124 45.58 27.85 -11.84
C ALA A 124 44.07 27.69 -12.14
N ASN A 125 43.68 27.63 -13.42
CA ASN A 125 42.30 27.37 -13.82
C ASN A 125 41.84 25.96 -13.42
N LEU A 126 42.69 24.95 -13.59
CA LEU A 126 42.44 23.57 -13.15
C LEU A 126 42.28 23.50 -11.63
N ASN A 127 43.07 24.26 -10.87
CA ASN A 127 42.92 24.36 -9.42
C ASN A 127 41.58 25.00 -9.01
N VAL A 128 41.13 26.05 -9.70
CA VAL A 128 39.77 26.61 -9.48
C VAL A 128 38.70 25.56 -9.75
N LYS A 129 38.79 24.82 -10.86
CA LYS A 129 37.84 23.73 -11.16
C LYS A 129 37.87 22.64 -10.09
N ALA A 130 39.04 22.26 -9.59
CA ALA A 130 39.19 21.28 -8.52
C ALA A 130 38.56 21.77 -7.20
N MET A 131 38.76 23.05 -6.83
CA MET A 131 38.12 23.63 -5.64
C MET A 131 36.60 23.79 -5.81
N GLN A 132 36.12 24.06 -7.02
CA GLN A 132 34.70 24.08 -7.31
C GLN A 132 34.09 22.70 -7.08
N ALA A 133 34.72 21.64 -7.60
CA ALA A 133 34.27 20.27 -7.36
C ALA A 133 34.28 19.91 -5.86
N SER A 134 35.24 20.43 -5.09
CA SER A 134 35.27 20.28 -3.63
C SER A 134 34.08 20.97 -2.94
N VAL A 135 33.69 22.16 -3.39
CA VAL A 135 32.47 22.86 -2.91
C VAL A 135 31.23 22.04 -3.24
N ASP A 136 31.12 21.54 -4.46
CA ASP A 136 29.96 20.75 -4.90
C ASP A 136 29.83 19.45 -4.06
N ALA A 137 30.95 18.79 -3.77
CA ALA A 137 30.99 17.62 -2.89
C ALA A 137 30.58 17.95 -1.44
N ALA A 138 31.09 19.04 -0.88
CA ALA A 138 30.72 19.49 0.46
C ALA A 138 29.23 19.89 0.54
N GLN A 139 28.69 20.48 -0.52
CA GLN A 139 27.26 20.81 -0.61
C GLN A 139 26.39 19.55 -0.67
N ALA A 140 26.82 18.51 -1.38
CA ALA A 140 26.12 17.23 -1.39
C ALA A 140 26.09 16.59 0.02
N THR A 141 27.21 16.63 0.74
CA THR A 141 27.29 16.16 2.13
C THR A 141 26.36 16.93 3.07
N LEU A 142 26.27 18.26 2.92
CA LEU A 142 25.33 19.07 3.70
C LEU A 142 23.87 18.68 3.41
N LYS A 143 23.50 18.53 2.13
CA LYS A 143 22.15 18.09 1.75
C LYS A 143 21.80 16.71 2.32
N GLN A 144 22.77 15.79 2.35
CA GLN A 144 22.59 14.47 2.94
C GLN A 144 22.32 14.56 4.45
N ALA A 145 23.10 15.36 5.18
CA ALA A 145 22.91 15.55 6.63
C ALA A 145 21.55 16.22 6.94
N GLN A 146 21.14 17.20 6.13
CA GLN A 146 19.83 17.85 6.24
C GLN A 146 18.67 16.89 5.99
N TRP A 147 18.79 16.03 4.98
CA TRP A 147 17.79 15.00 4.71
C TRP A 147 17.69 14.01 5.88
N GLN A 148 18.83 13.54 6.41
CA GLN A 148 18.83 12.65 7.58
C GLN A 148 18.19 13.30 8.80
N LEU A 149 18.48 14.58 9.06
CA LEU A 149 17.84 15.33 10.13
C LEU A 149 16.32 15.44 9.92
N ALA A 150 15.86 15.70 8.70
CA ALA A 150 14.43 15.71 8.38
C ALA A 150 13.77 14.33 8.60
N GLN A 151 14.48 13.24 8.34
CA GLN A 151 13.97 11.86 8.58
C GLN A 151 13.90 11.47 10.07
N THR A 152 14.40 12.31 10.99
CA THR A 152 14.23 12.06 12.43
C THR A 152 12.79 12.25 12.91
N GLU A 153 12.01 13.07 12.18
CA GLU A 153 10.59 13.27 12.42
C GLU A 153 9.78 12.33 11.54
N ILE A 154 9.21 11.28 12.14
CA ILE A 154 8.39 10.34 11.39
C ILE A 154 6.96 10.86 11.36
N ARG A 155 6.47 11.16 10.16
CA ARG A 155 5.14 11.68 9.91
C ARG A 155 4.25 10.67 9.21
N THR A 156 2.95 10.83 9.39
CA THR A 156 1.95 9.97 8.77
C THR A 156 1.86 10.22 7.26
N PRO A 157 2.01 9.21 6.39
CA PRO A 157 1.87 9.39 4.95
C PRO A 157 0.40 9.54 4.50
N VAL A 158 -0.53 8.89 5.19
CA VAL A 158 -1.97 8.87 4.85
C VAL A 158 -2.82 8.92 6.12
N SER A 159 -4.04 9.45 6.04
CA SER A 159 -4.94 9.48 7.19
C SER A 159 -5.51 8.10 7.49
N GLY A 160 -5.44 7.65 8.75
CA GLY A 160 -5.83 6.30 9.11
C GLY A 160 -5.69 5.97 10.58
N TRP A 161 -5.93 4.70 10.91
CA TRP A 161 -5.81 4.21 12.28
C TRP A 161 -4.46 3.55 12.51
N VAL A 162 -3.80 3.92 13.61
CA VAL A 162 -2.60 3.24 14.09
C VAL A 162 -2.98 1.87 14.65
N THR A 163 -2.28 0.82 14.24
CA THR A 163 -2.46 -0.54 14.75
C THR A 163 -1.14 -1.17 15.15
N ASN A 164 -1.20 -2.01 16.19
CA ASN A 164 -0.06 -2.80 16.69
C ASN A 164 1.12 -1.91 17.14
N LEU A 165 0.82 -0.81 17.85
CA LEU A 165 1.83 0.07 18.43
C LEU A 165 2.50 -0.61 19.64
N THR A 166 3.64 -1.25 19.41
CA THR A 166 4.43 -1.90 20.48
C THR A 166 5.59 -1.02 20.96
N THR A 167 6.00 -0.06 20.13
CA THR A 167 7.13 0.84 20.37
C THR A 167 6.85 1.81 21.52
N ARG A 168 7.87 2.08 22.33
CA ARG A 168 7.82 3.00 23.47
C ARG A 168 8.93 4.04 23.40
N ILE A 169 8.73 5.13 24.13
CA ILE A 169 9.77 6.15 24.32
C ILE A 169 10.98 5.49 24.97
N GLY A 170 12.16 5.74 24.41
CA GLY A 170 13.42 5.14 24.83
C GLY A 170 13.84 3.92 24.03
N ASP A 171 12.95 3.31 23.24
CA ASP A 171 13.29 2.22 22.33
C ASP A 171 14.24 2.70 21.22
N TYR A 172 14.97 1.75 20.64
CA TYR A 172 15.85 2.00 19.51
C TYR A 172 15.16 1.61 18.19
N ALA A 173 15.00 2.58 17.31
CA ALA A 173 14.44 2.39 15.98
C ALA A 173 15.56 2.01 14.99
N ASP A 174 15.40 0.89 14.30
CA ASP A 174 16.33 0.41 13.28
C ASP A 174 15.82 0.77 11.88
N THR A 175 16.69 1.33 11.04
CA THR A 175 16.39 1.63 9.63
C THR A 175 15.87 0.38 8.89
N GLY A 176 14.76 0.55 8.18
CA GLY A 176 14.18 -0.52 7.36
C GLY A 176 13.32 -1.54 8.12
N LYS A 177 13.25 -1.48 9.47
CA LYS A 177 12.35 -2.33 10.26
C LYS A 177 11.05 -1.59 10.60
N PRO A 178 9.87 -2.16 10.26
CA PRO A 178 8.60 -1.51 10.58
C PRO A 178 8.37 -1.44 12.09
N LEU A 179 7.93 -0.29 12.59
CA LEU A 179 7.62 -0.07 14.01
C LEU A 179 6.17 -0.42 14.34
N PHE A 180 5.25 0.02 13.47
CA PHE A 180 3.82 -0.25 13.56
C PHE A 180 3.18 -0.09 12.17
N ALA A 181 1.92 -0.49 12.04
CA ALA A 181 1.17 -0.35 10.80
C ALA A 181 0.07 0.71 10.95
N LEU A 182 -0.29 1.31 9.82
CA LEU A 182 -1.39 2.25 9.70
C LEU A 182 -2.38 1.73 8.68
N VAL A 183 -3.65 1.70 9.04
CA VAL A 183 -4.76 1.29 8.18
C VAL A 183 -5.36 2.54 7.54
N ASP A 184 -5.25 2.66 6.21
CA ASP A 184 -5.76 3.84 5.51
C ASP A 184 -7.29 3.88 5.52
N SER A 185 -7.83 4.96 6.07
CA SER A 185 -9.25 5.18 6.26
C SER A 185 -10.07 5.35 4.98
N HIS A 186 -9.43 5.75 3.88
CA HIS A 186 -10.10 5.96 2.59
C HIS A 186 -10.02 4.72 1.69
N SER A 187 -9.30 3.70 2.12
CA SER A 187 -8.92 2.56 1.29
C SER A 187 -9.76 1.30 1.54
N PHE A 188 -10.90 1.38 2.23
CA PHE A 188 -11.71 0.20 2.51
C PHE A 188 -12.32 -0.38 1.22
N TYR A 189 -12.13 -1.68 1.03
CA TYR A 189 -12.71 -2.45 -0.05
C TYR A 189 -13.14 -3.83 0.46
N VAL A 190 -13.90 -4.54 -0.35
CA VAL A 190 -14.38 -5.88 0.01
C VAL A 190 -13.85 -6.89 -0.98
N ILE A 191 -13.40 -8.04 -0.46
CA ILE A 191 -13.05 -9.20 -1.27
C ILE A 191 -14.11 -10.26 -1.03
N GLY A 192 -14.81 -10.66 -2.08
CA GLY A 192 -15.73 -11.78 -2.08
C GLY A 192 -15.15 -13.00 -2.74
N TYR A 193 -15.28 -14.17 -2.13
CA TYR A 193 -14.86 -15.42 -2.71
C TYR A 193 -16.07 -16.11 -3.37
N PHE A 194 -16.08 -16.17 -4.70
CA PHE A 194 -17.17 -16.75 -5.49
C PHE A 194 -16.77 -18.09 -6.11
N GLU A 195 -17.72 -19.01 -6.21
CA GLU A 195 -17.51 -20.26 -6.94
C GLU A 195 -17.28 -19.97 -8.43
N GLU A 196 -16.30 -20.66 -9.04
CA GLU A 196 -15.96 -20.53 -10.46
C GLU A 196 -17.19 -20.64 -11.39
N THR A 197 -18.15 -21.51 -11.03
CA THR A 197 -19.40 -21.71 -11.78
C THR A 197 -20.27 -20.46 -11.86
N LYS A 198 -20.19 -19.56 -10.86
CA LYS A 198 -21.00 -18.33 -10.75
C LYS A 198 -20.35 -17.12 -11.41
N LEU A 199 -19.05 -17.19 -11.75
CA LEU A 199 -18.32 -16.07 -12.37
C LEU A 199 -18.92 -15.59 -13.68
N ARG A 200 -19.57 -16.46 -14.46
CA ARG A 200 -20.19 -16.10 -15.74
C ARG A 200 -21.26 -15.00 -15.59
N HIS A 201 -21.82 -14.86 -14.39
CA HIS A 201 -22.84 -13.87 -14.06
C HIS A 201 -22.27 -12.61 -13.37
N ILE A 202 -20.96 -12.54 -13.15
CA ILE A 202 -20.29 -11.39 -12.51
C ILE A 202 -19.53 -10.62 -13.60
N ARG A 203 -19.84 -9.32 -13.72
CA ARG A 203 -19.17 -8.41 -14.67
C ARG A 203 -18.54 -7.26 -13.90
N GLU A 204 -17.41 -6.76 -14.38
CA GLU A 204 -16.80 -5.53 -13.87
C GLU A 204 -17.82 -4.37 -14.01
N GLY A 205 -17.94 -3.55 -12.95
CA GLY A 205 -18.93 -2.48 -12.85
C GLY A 205 -20.34 -2.91 -12.43
N ALA A 206 -20.62 -4.21 -12.24
CA ALA A 206 -21.95 -4.64 -11.78
C ALA A 206 -22.22 -4.15 -10.33
N PRO A 207 -23.44 -3.71 -10.02
CA PRO A 207 -23.81 -3.31 -8.67
C PRO A 207 -23.79 -4.52 -7.73
N ALA A 208 -23.39 -4.30 -6.48
CA ALA A 208 -23.33 -5.31 -5.45
C ALA A 208 -23.86 -4.75 -4.11
N GLN A 209 -24.66 -5.55 -3.44
CA GLN A 209 -25.10 -5.31 -2.08
C GLN A 209 -24.22 -6.10 -1.11
N ILE A 210 -23.59 -5.40 -0.19
CA ILE A 210 -22.67 -5.95 0.80
C ILE A 210 -23.32 -5.86 2.17
N THR A 211 -23.66 -6.99 2.77
CA THR A 211 -24.26 -7.05 4.10
C THR A 211 -23.19 -7.39 5.13
N LEU A 212 -22.95 -6.47 6.07
CA LEU A 212 -22.01 -6.68 7.16
C LEU A 212 -22.57 -7.70 8.16
N TYR A 213 -21.72 -8.66 8.59
CA TYR A 213 -22.16 -9.65 9.56
C TYR A 213 -22.34 -9.06 10.97
N SER A 214 -21.59 -8.02 11.31
CA SER A 214 -21.60 -7.40 12.63
C SER A 214 -22.95 -6.72 12.95
N ASP A 215 -23.52 -6.00 11.98
CA ASP A 215 -24.64 -5.09 12.22
C ASP A 215 -25.87 -5.41 11.35
N ASN A 216 -25.76 -6.39 10.44
CA ASN A 216 -26.70 -6.65 9.34
C ASN A 216 -27.03 -5.42 8.46
N LYS A 217 -26.21 -4.36 8.55
CA LYS A 217 -26.32 -3.18 7.68
C LYS A 217 -25.87 -3.53 6.26
N THR A 218 -26.61 -3.02 5.29
CA THR A 218 -26.31 -3.20 3.86
C THR A 218 -25.60 -1.98 3.30
N LEU A 219 -24.41 -2.17 2.77
CA LEU A 219 -23.63 -1.20 2.02
C LEU A 219 -23.81 -1.42 0.52
N GLN A 220 -23.77 -0.33 -0.24
CA GLN A 220 -23.76 -0.39 -1.70
C GLN A 220 -22.33 -0.28 -2.21
N GLY A 221 -22.02 -1.11 -3.19
CA GLY A 221 -20.76 -1.07 -3.90
C GLY A 221 -20.91 -1.62 -5.31
N HIS A 222 -19.79 -1.72 -6.01
CA HIS A 222 -19.73 -2.29 -7.35
C HIS A 222 -18.52 -3.20 -7.49
N VAL A 223 -18.59 -4.12 -8.46
CA VAL A 223 -17.47 -4.99 -8.84
C VAL A 223 -16.37 -4.10 -9.43
N SER A 224 -15.25 -3.97 -8.72
CA SER A 224 -14.09 -3.22 -9.19
C SER A 224 -13.23 -4.07 -10.12
N SER A 225 -12.90 -5.29 -9.70
CA SER A 225 -12.10 -6.21 -10.51
C SER A 225 -12.31 -7.66 -10.12
N ILE A 226 -12.07 -8.56 -11.07
CA ILE A 226 -12.09 -10.01 -10.85
C ILE A 226 -10.64 -10.48 -10.77
N GLY A 227 -10.29 -11.21 -9.71
CA GLY A 227 -8.96 -11.79 -9.55
C GLY A 227 -8.63 -12.72 -10.70
N ARG A 228 -7.51 -12.44 -11.39
CA ARG A 228 -7.04 -13.24 -12.54
C ARG A 228 -6.03 -14.33 -12.16
N ALA A 229 -5.66 -14.40 -10.88
CA ALA A 229 -4.79 -15.40 -10.32
C ALA A 229 -5.29 -15.79 -8.92
N ILE A 230 -5.25 -17.09 -8.60
CA ILE A 230 -5.59 -17.64 -7.30
C ILE A 230 -4.35 -18.41 -6.85
N TYR A 231 -3.90 -18.14 -5.62
CA TYR A 231 -2.84 -18.95 -5.02
C TYR A 231 -3.44 -20.29 -4.59
N ASP A 232 -2.99 -21.37 -5.22
CA ASP A 232 -3.41 -22.71 -4.85
C ASP A 232 -2.70 -23.13 -3.55
N GLN A 233 -3.42 -23.11 -2.44
CA GLN A 233 -2.89 -23.52 -1.12
C GLN A 233 -2.55 -25.01 -1.06
N SER A 234 -2.96 -25.82 -2.05
CA SER A 234 -2.53 -27.23 -2.17
C SER A 234 -1.19 -27.40 -2.90
N VAL A 235 -0.66 -26.32 -3.48
CA VAL A 235 0.70 -26.25 -4.01
C VAL A 235 1.57 -25.55 -2.97
N GLU A 236 2.23 -26.35 -2.13
CA GLU A 236 3.27 -25.89 -1.23
C GLU A 236 4.42 -25.34 -2.10
N SER A 237 4.49 -24.02 -2.25
CA SER A 237 5.55 -23.38 -3.03
C SER A 237 6.82 -23.30 -2.20
N ASP A 238 7.48 -24.44 -2.03
CA ASP A 238 8.88 -24.45 -1.62
C ASP A 238 9.72 -24.06 -2.84
N SER A 239 10.46 -22.97 -2.69
CA SER A 239 11.36 -22.44 -3.69
C SER A 239 12.44 -23.44 -4.07
N SER A 240 12.23 -24.25 -5.12
CA SER A 240 13.32 -24.90 -5.83
C SER A 240 12.92 -25.24 -7.27
N LEU A 241 13.85 -25.05 -8.20
CA LEU A 241 13.71 -25.17 -9.65
C LEU A 241 13.53 -26.62 -10.15
N ILE A 242 12.70 -27.42 -9.50
CA ILE A 242 12.35 -28.76 -9.97
C ILE A 242 10.90 -29.08 -9.60
N PRO A 243 10.07 -29.55 -10.54
CA PRO A 243 8.74 -30.04 -10.22
C PRO A 243 8.82 -31.36 -9.44
N ASP A 244 8.45 -31.35 -8.16
CA ASP A 244 8.06 -32.56 -7.44
C ASP A 244 6.54 -32.73 -7.58
N VAL A 245 6.13 -33.72 -8.38
CA VAL A 245 4.71 -34.02 -8.63
C VAL A 245 4.32 -35.21 -7.77
N LYS A 246 3.69 -34.94 -6.62
CA LYS A 246 2.93 -35.98 -5.90
C LYS A 246 1.56 -36.15 -6.55
N PRO A 247 1.16 -37.37 -6.94
CA PRO A 247 -0.19 -37.62 -7.40
C PRO A 247 -1.16 -37.63 -6.21
N ASN A 248 -1.74 -36.47 -5.89
CA ASN A 248 -3.02 -36.40 -5.20
C ASN A 248 -4.10 -36.49 -6.28
N VAL A 249 -4.89 -37.56 -6.25
CA VAL A 249 -6.09 -37.69 -7.08
C VAL A 249 -7.28 -37.24 -6.23
N PRO A 250 -7.75 -35.98 -6.32
CA PRO A 250 -9.01 -35.60 -5.70
C PRO A 250 -10.12 -36.12 -6.60
N TRP A 251 -10.64 -37.30 -6.28
CA TRP A 251 -11.82 -37.93 -6.90
C TRP A 251 -13.10 -37.08 -6.75
N VAL A 252 -13.02 -35.94 -6.05
CA VAL A 252 -14.02 -34.87 -6.02
C VAL A 252 -13.34 -33.54 -6.39
N ARG A 253 -13.65 -33.00 -7.57
CA ARG A 253 -13.29 -31.62 -7.93
C ARG A 253 -14.34 -30.67 -7.36
N LEU A 254 -13.97 -29.91 -6.33
CA LEU A 254 -14.78 -28.80 -5.83
C LEU A 254 -14.51 -27.57 -6.71
N ALA A 255 -15.54 -26.73 -6.91
CA ALA A 255 -15.35 -25.46 -7.60
C ALA A 255 -14.34 -24.61 -6.81
N GLN A 256 -13.35 -24.06 -7.50
CA GLN A 256 -12.42 -23.14 -6.86
C GLN A 256 -13.13 -21.82 -6.52
N ARG A 257 -12.64 -21.16 -5.48
CA ARG A 257 -13.15 -19.86 -5.04
C ARG A 257 -12.28 -18.75 -5.61
N VAL A 258 -12.87 -17.95 -6.49
CA VAL A 258 -12.19 -16.86 -7.16
C VAL A 258 -12.45 -15.56 -6.38
N PRO A 259 -11.40 -14.83 -5.96
CA PRO A 259 -11.56 -13.56 -5.29
C PRO A 259 -12.04 -12.49 -6.29
N VAL A 260 -13.13 -11.82 -5.95
CA VAL A 260 -13.67 -10.67 -6.66
C VAL A 260 -13.56 -9.46 -5.74
N ARG A 261 -12.97 -8.37 -6.23
CA ARG A 261 -12.80 -7.12 -5.48
C ARG A 261 -14.00 -6.22 -5.75
N PHE A 262 -14.57 -5.68 -4.68
CA PHE A 262 -15.67 -4.73 -4.69
C PHE A 262 -15.22 -3.41 -4.07
N ALA A 263 -15.51 -2.31 -4.75
CA ALA A 263 -15.35 -0.97 -4.21
C ALA A 263 -16.66 -0.54 -3.50
N LEU A 264 -16.53 0.18 -2.39
CA LEU A 264 -17.67 0.70 -1.63
C LEU A 264 -18.01 2.11 -2.14
N ASP A 265 -19.27 2.34 -2.52
CA ASP A 265 -19.70 3.63 -3.09
C ASP A 265 -20.05 4.64 -2.00
N LYS A 266 -20.75 4.17 -0.97
CA LYS A 266 -21.17 4.98 0.19
C LYS A 266 -20.97 4.18 1.47
N VAL A 267 -20.11 4.68 2.34
CA VAL A 267 -19.95 4.19 3.71
C VAL A 267 -20.66 5.18 4.63
N PRO A 268 -21.78 4.80 5.26
CA PRO A 268 -22.41 5.62 6.29
C PRO A 268 -21.44 5.89 7.45
N GLY A 269 -21.38 7.13 7.94
CA GLY A 269 -20.43 7.53 8.99
C GLY A 269 -20.66 6.90 10.37
N ASP A 270 -21.79 6.19 10.54
CA ASP A 270 -22.15 5.43 11.75
C ASP A 270 -21.70 3.95 11.68
N VAL A 271 -21.00 3.55 10.62
CA VAL A 271 -20.52 2.18 10.42
C VAL A 271 -19.02 2.11 10.66
N THR A 272 -18.62 1.37 11.70
CA THR A 272 -17.21 1.10 11.98
C THR A 272 -16.73 -0.06 11.10
N LEU A 273 -15.94 0.25 10.07
CA LEU A 273 -15.30 -0.76 9.24
C LEU A 273 -14.00 -1.23 9.87
N VAL A 274 -13.89 -2.54 10.10
CA VAL A 274 -12.66 -3.16 10.59
C VAL A 274 -12.14 -4.14 9.54
N SER A 275 -10.90 -3.94 9.10
CA SER A 275 -10.24 -4.84 8.16
C SER A 275 -10.16 -6.25 8.75
N GLY A 276 -10.58 -7.25 7.97
CA GLY A 276 -10.66 -8.65 8.38
C GLY A 276 -12.04 -9.13 8.82
N THR A 277 -13.02 -8.23 9.01
CA THR A 277 -14.40 -8.63 9.32
C THR A 277 -15.11 -9.28 8.15
N THR A 278 -16.05 -10.18 8.47
CA THR A 278 -16.81 -10.96 7.49
C THR A 278 -18.05 -10.20 7.00
N CYS A 279 -18.36 -10.35 5.71
CA CYS A 279 -19.56 -9.82 5.09
C CYS A 279 -20.13 -10.83 4.08
N SER A 280 -21.42 -10.70 3.77
CA SER A 280 -22.06 -11.40 2.66
C SER A 280 -22.24 -10.44 1.49
N ILE A 281 -22.12 -10.94 0.27
CA ILE A 281 -22.16 -10.13 -0.95
C ILE A 281 -23.17 -10.76 -1.91
N ALA A 282 -24.07 -9.95 -2.45
CA ALA A 282 -24.97 -10.32 -3.53
C ALA A 282 -24.74 -9.37 -4.71
N VAL A 283 -24.49 -9.92 -5.90
CA VAL A 283 -24.21 -9.14 -7.12
C VAL A 283 -25.44 -9.12 -8.03
N GLY A 284 -25.74 -7.97 -8.63
CA GLY A 284 -26.80 -7.84 -9.65
C GLY A 284 -28.23 -7.75 -9.13
N GLN A 285 -28.43 -7.28 -7.88
CA GLN A 285 -29.73 -6.86 -7.35
C GLN A 285 -29.90 -5.35 -7.44
#